data_AF-A0A7G3ZAL4-F1
#
_entry.id   AF-A0A7G3ZAL4-F1
#
_cell.length_a   1.000
_cell.length_b   1.000
_cell.length_c   1.000
_cell.angle_alpha   90.00
_cell.angle_beta   90.00
_cell.angle_gamma   90.00
#
_symmetry.space_group_name_H-M   'P 1'
#
loop_
_entity.id
_entity.type
_entity.pdbx_description
1 polymer ?
#
loop_
_entity_poly.entity_id
_entity_poly.type
_entity_poly.pdbx_seq_one_letter_code
_entity_poly.pdbx_strand_id
1 'polypeptide(L)'
;MQPEYVQSRLNSLAEVDNKVCGLLKIASQIVFTFSELKKGNSDLKPQFEQHVKDFYTDLESATAQLRQEIRLLDENVGSRLLPINVNKKATGQDDDKMAEQIAILRELLHEKQSYN
;
A
#
# COMPACT_ATOMS: atom_id res chain seq x y z
N MET A 1 15.00 7.59 -1.04
CA MET A 1 14.03 7.02 -2.00
C MET A 1 13.74 5.60 -1.58
N GLN A 2 12.48 5.19 -1.47
CA GLN A 2 12.14 3.80 -1.14
C GLN A 2 12.50 2.88 -2.32
N PRO A 3 12.89 1.61 -2.09
CA PRO A 3 13.22 0.68 -3.17
C PRO A 3 12.04 0.51 -4.14
N GLU A 4 12.30 0.42 -5.45
CA GLU A 4 11.27 0.30 -6.49
C GLU A 4 10.31 -0.88 -6.24
N TYR A 5 10.84 -1.98 -5.70
CA TYR A 5 10.04 -3.14 -5.30
C TYR A 5 9.00 -2.79 -4.23
N VAL A 6 9.38 -2.01 -3.19
CA VAL A 6 8.46 -1.58 -2.13
C VAL A 6 7.40 -0.63 -2.70
N GLN A 7 7.80 0.28 -3.58
CA GLN A 7 6.85 1.18 -4.24
C GLN A 7 5.82 0.43 -5.08
N SER A 8 6.25 -0.60 -5.82
CA SER A 8 5.33 -1.43 -6.62
C SER A 8 4.31 -2.17 -5.75
N ARG A 9 4.72 -2.67 -4.57
CA ARG A 9 3.83 -3.33 -3.60
C ARG A 9 2.87 -2.35 -2.96
N LEU A 10 3.34 -1.15 -2.58
CA LEU A 10 2.48 -0.09 -2.05
C LEU A 10 1.41 0.34 -3.07
N ASN A 11 1.78 0.41 -4.35
CA ASN A 11 0.82 0.69 -5.43
C ASN A 11 -0.21 -0.43 -5.57
N SER A 12 0.20 -1.70 -5.54
CA SER A 12 -0.73 -2.84 -5.53
C SER A 12 -1.67 -2.81 -4.31
N LEU A 13 -1.17 -2.42 -3.13
CA LEU A 13 -2.02 -2.27 -1.94
C LEU A 13 -3.05 -1.14 -2.10
N ALA A 14 -2.63 -0.01 -2.66
CA ALA A 14 -3.52 1.11 -2.95
C ALA A 14 -4.59 0.75 -4.00
N GLU A 15 -4.28 -0.11 -4.97
CA GLU A 15 -5.27 -0.65 -5.90
C GLU A 15 -6.32 -1.53 -5.19
N VAL A 16 -5.90 -2.35 -4.22
CA VAL A 16 -6.83 -3.14 -3.40
C VAL A 16 -7.74 -2.22 -2.57
N ASP A 17 -7.20 -1.17 -1.96
CA ASP A 17 -8.01 -0.17 -1.23
C ASP A 17 -9.05 0.50 -2.13
N ASN A 18 -8.66 0.86 -3.35
CA ASN A 18 -9.60 1.42 -4.34
C ASN A 18 -10.72 0.44 -4.71
N LYS A 19 -10.41 -0.86 -4.81
CA LYS A 19 -11.44 -1.90 -5.03
C LYS A 19 -12.39 -2.02 -3.85
N VAL A 20 -11.88 -1.96 -2.62
CA VAL A 20 -12.71 -1.97 -1.40
C VAL A 20 -13.62 -0.73 -1.34
N CYS A 21 -13.11 0.45 -1.70
CA CYS A 21 -13.94 1.64 -1.88
C CYS A 21 -15.00 1.47 -2.99
N GLY A 22 -14.66 0.77 -4.08
CA GLY A 22 -15.58 0.40 -5.16
C GLY A 22 -16.73 -0.48 -4.66
N LEU A 23 -16.43 -1.49 -3.83
CA LEU A 23 -17.44 -2.36 -3.21
C LEU A 23 -18.48 -1.60 -2.41
N LEU A 24 -18.08 -0.57 -1.66
CA LEU A 24 -19.02 0.29 -0.92
C LEU A 24 -20.00 1.03 -1.85
N LYS A 25 -19.54 1.43 -3.04
CA LYS A 25 -20.40 2.05 -4.05
C LYS A 25 -21.39 1.03 -4.63
N ILE A 26 -20.92 -0.18 -4.94
CA ILE A 26 -21.79 -1.27 -5.42
C ILE A 26 -22.83 -1.64 -4.35
N ALA A 27 -22.43 -1.75 -3.08
CA ALA A 27 -23.35 -1.99 -1.97
C ALA A 27 -24.43 -0.90 -1.87
N SER A 28 -24.05 0.36 -2.09
CA SER A 28 -25.01 1.48 -2.12
C SER A 28 -26.03 1.32 -3.27
N GLN A 29 -25.58 0.87 -4.45
CA GLN A 29 -26.45 0.57 -5.59
C GLN A 29 -27.37 -0.63 -5.34
N ILE A 30 -26.88 -1.68 -4.67
CA ILE A 30 -27.68 -2.84 -4.24
C ILE A 30 -28.80 -2.40 -3.31
N VAL A 31 -28.50 -1.57 -2.30
CA VAL A 31 -29.52 -1.06 -1.36
C VAL A 31 -30.57 -0.23 -2.09
N PHE A 32 -30.15 0.64 -3.02
CA PHE A 32 -31.06 1.44 -3.83
C PHE A 32 -31.97 0.57 -4.72
N THR A 33 -31.39 -0.34 -5.50
CA THR A 33 -32.14 -1.24 -6.39
C THR A 33 -33.07 -2.17 -5.61
N PHE A 34 -32.65 -2.64 -4.43
CA PHE A 34 -33.51 -3.40 -3.53
C PHE A 34 -34.71 -2.59 -3.00
N SER A 35 -34.51 -1.32 -2.69
CA SER A 35 -35.59 -0.42 -2.26
C SER A 35 -36.65 -0.26 -3.37
N GLU A 36 -36.21 -0.06 -4.61
CA GLU A 36 -37.09 0.09 -5.78
C GLU A 36 -37.80 -1.22 -6.14
N LEU A 37 -37.12 -2.37 -6.02
CA LEU A 37 -37.74 -3.69 -6.14
C LEU A 37 -38.86 -3.89 -5.11
N LYS A 38 -38.63 -3.49 -3.84
CA LYS A 38 -39.63 -3.60 -2.78
C LYS A 38 -40.85 -2.68 -3.01
N LYS A 39 -40.68 -1.58 -3.74
CA LYS A 39 -41.77 -0.68 -4.16
C LYS A 39 -42.59 -1.21 -5.34
N GLY A 40 -42.26 -2.39 -5.88
CA GLY A 40 -42.99 -3.06 -6.94
C GLY A 40 -42.37 -2.91 -8.34
N ASN A 41 -41.21 -2.26 -8.46
CA ASN A 41 -40.53 -2.10 -9.74
C ASN A 41 -39.72 -3.36 -10.10
N SER A 42 -40.41 -4.35 -10.67
CA SER A 42 -39.86 -5.68 -10.98
C SER A 42 -38.82 -5.67 -12.11
N ASP A 43 -38.79 -4.60 -12.91
CA ASP A 43 -37.88 -4.45 -14.06
C ASP A 43 -36.42 -4.31 -13.64
N LEU A 44 -36.16 -3.94 -12.37
CA LEU A 44 -34.81 -3.79 -11.81
C LEU A 44 -34.23 -5.09 -11.25
N LYS A 45 -34.99 -6.19 -11.25
CA LYS A 45 -34.54 -7.51 -10.77
C LYS A 45 -33.23 -8.00 -11.42
N PRO A 46 -33.07 -7.99 -12.77
CA PRO A 46 -31.82 -8.41 -13.39
C PRO A 46 -30.63 -7.51 -13.03
N GLN A 47 -30.87 -6.20 -12.82
CA GLN A 47 -29.81 -5.27 -12.40
C GLN A 47 -29.38 -5.53 -10.96
N PHE A 48 -30.32 -5.82 -10.07
CA PHE A 48 -30.03 -6.21 -8.69
C PHE A 48 -29.22 -7.51 -8.64
N GLU A 49 -29.63 -8.55 -9.37
CA GLU A 49 -28.91 -9.82 -9.43
C GLU A 49 -27.47 -9.63 -9.95
N GLN A 50 -27.30 -8.78 -10.96
CA GLN A 50 -25.98 -8.44 -11.50
C GLN A 50 -25.12 -7.69 -10.46
N HIS A 51 -25.65 -6.64 -9.82
CA HIS A 51 -24.92 -5.88 -8.81
C HIS A 51 -24.51 -6.74 -7.61
N VAL A 52 -25.38 -7.65 -7.16
CA VAL A 52 -25.06 -8.60 -6.08
C VAL A 52 -23.95 -9.55 -6.51
N LYS A 53 -24.02 -10.10 -7.73
CA LYS A 53 -22.96 -10.96 -8.27
C LYS A 53 -21.62 -10.24 -8.37
N ASP A 54 -21.64 -9.02 -8.88
CA ASP A 54 -20.44 -8.19 -9.02
C ASP A 54 -19.83 -7.87 -7.65
N PHE A 55 -20.66 -7.53 -6.66
CA PHE A 55 -20.21 -7.30 -5.29
C PHE A 55 -19.47 -8.50 -4.69
N TYR A 56 -20.03 -9.71 -4.79
CA TYR A 56 -19.37 -10.90 -4.25
C TYR A 56 -18.10 -11.27 -5.02
N THR A 57 -18.11 -11.11 -6.35
CA THR A 57 -16.95 -11.39 -7.21
C THR A 57 -15.79 -10.43 -6.91
N ASP A 58 -16.09 -9.13 -6.77
CA ASP A 58 -15.10 -8.11 -6.44
C ASP A 58 -14.57 -8.29 -5.00
N LEU A 59 -15.42 -8.71 -4.06
CA LEU A 59 -15.02 -9.00 -2.68
C LEU A 59 -14.09 -10.21 -2.61
N GLU A 60 -14.41 -11.28 -3.34
CA GLU A 60 -13.54 -12.46 -3.46
C GLU A 60 -12.20 -12.06 -4.07
N SER A 61 -12.20 -11.29 -5.17
CA SER A 61 -10.96 -10.83 -5.80
C SER A 61 -10.13 -9.94 -4.86
N ALA A 62 -10.76 -9.00 -4.14
CA ALA A 62 -10.06 -8.09 -3.24
C ALA A 62 -9.45 -8.84 -2.04
N THR A 63 -10.22 -9.76 -1.44
CA THR A 63 -9.74 -10.57 -0.31
C THR A 63 -8.62 -11.53 -0.70
N ALA A 64 -8.69 -12.14 -1.89
CA ALA A 64 -7.60 -12.97 -2.42
C ALA A 64 -6.31 -12.16 -2.65
N GLN A 65 -6.43 -10.96 -3.23
CA GLN A 65 -5.29 -10.07 -3.47
C GLN A 65 -4.65 -9.59 -2.16
N LEU A 66 -5.47 -9.18 -1.19
CA LEU A 66 -4.98 -8.77 0.13
C LEU A 66 -4.27 -9.92 0.86
N ARG A 67 -4.80 -11.14 0.77
CA ARG A 67 -4.18 -12.34 1.35
C ARG A 67 -2.83 -12.65 0.70
N GLN A 68 -2.73 -12.50 -0.61
CA GLN A 68 -1.49 -12.68 -1.35
C GLN A 68 -0.45 -11.62 -0.96
N GLU A 69 -0.85 -10.36 -0.82
CA GLU A 69 0.05 -9.28 -0.38
C GLU A 69 0.52 -9.49 1.07
N ILE A 70 -0.34 -9.95 1.99
CA ILE A 70 0.07 -10.34 3.35
C ILE A 70 1.10 -11.47 3.31
N ARG A 71 0.87 -12.51 2.50
CA ARG A 71 1.81 -13.61 2.34
C ARG A 71 3.17 -13.13 1.80
N LEU A 72 3.15 -12.27 0.78
CA LEU A 72 4.37 -11.66 0.25
C LEU A 72 5.07 -10.81 1.31
N LEU A 73 4.32 -10.11 2.16
CA LEU A 73 4.88 -9.33 3.25
C LEU A 73 5.56 -10.24 4.28
N ASP A 74 4.93 -11.33 4.68
CA ASP A 74 5.51 -12.34 5.58
C ASP A 74 6.78 -12.99 4.99
N GLU A 75 6.80 -13.30 3.69
CA GLU A 75 7.97 -13.84 2.98
C GLU A 75 9.12 -12.82 2.86
N ASN A 76 8.80 -11.51 2.84
CA ASN A 76 9.78 -10.42 2.75
C ASN A 76 10.23 -9.88 4.12
N VAL A 77 9.52 -10.20 5.20
CA VAL A 77 9.95 -9.93 6.58
C VAL A 77 11.08 -10.90 6.94
N GLY A 78 12.29 -10.35 7.11
CA GLY A 78 13.48 -11.10 7.52
C GLY A 78 14.35 -11.64 6.38
N SER A 79 13.89 -11.62 5.12
CA SER A 79 14.67 -12.18 4.00
C SER A 79 15.54 -11.16 3.25
N ARG A 80 15.19 -9.86 3.18
CA ARG A 80 16.12 -8.77 2.70
C ARG A 80 15.61 -7.32 2.67
N LEU A 81 14.30 -7.01 2.73
CA LEU A 81 13.78 -5.67 2.35
C LEU A 81 13.02 -4.91 3.43
N LEU A 82 12.38 -5.59 4.37
CA LEU A 82 11.68 -4.95 5.47
C LEU A 82 12.46 -5.18 6.76
N PRO A 83 12.72 -4.13 7.56
CA PRO A 83 13.31 -4.32 8.87
C PRO A 83 12.45 -5.29 9.66
N ILE A 84 13.10 -6.10 10.50
CA ILE A 84 12.45 -6.95 11.50
C ILE A 84 11.39 -6.11 12.22
N ASN A 85 10.32 -6.74 12.68
CA ASN A 85 9.18 -6.11 13.36
C ASN A 85 9.61 -5.33 14.62
N VAL A 86 10.23 -4.17 14.43
CA VAL A 86 10.73 -3.26 15.45
C VAL A 86 10.23 -1.86 15.10
N ASN A 87 9.76 -1.16 16.13
CA ASN A 87 9.30 0.23 16.05
C ASN A 87 10.24 1.09 15.21
N LYS A 88 9.69 2.06 14.47
CA LYS A 88 10.46 3.09 13.75
C LYS A 88 11.52 3.68 14.70
N LYS A 89 12.79 3.35 14.47
CA LYS A 89 13.93 3.97 15.15
C LYS A 89 14.41 5.18 14.36
N ALA A 90 15.13 6.09 15.01
CA ALA A 90 15.75 7.24 14.35
C ALA A 90 16.93 6.76 13.48
N THR A 91 16.68 6.51 12.20
CA THR A 91 17.71 6.03 11.25
C THR A 91 18.61 7.13 10.70
N GLY A 92 18.32 8.41 10.95
CA GLY A 92 19.10 9.54 10.42
C GLY A 92 20.37 9.88 11.22
N GLN A 93 20.46 9.45 12.47
CA GLN A 93 21.55 9.87 13.36
C GLN A 93 22.93 9.37 12.90
N ASP A 94 22.98 8.21 12.26
CA ASP A 94 24.24 7.61 11.83
C ASP A 94 24.79 8.30 10.57
N ASP A 95 23.91 8.60 9.60
CA ASP A 95 24.27 9.32 8.38
C ASP A 95 24.71 10.76 8.69
N ASP A 96 24.02 11.44 9.60
CA ASP A 96 24.36 12.81 10.02
C ASP A 96 25.75 12.88 10.67
N LYS A 97 26.06 11.92 11.57
CA LYS A 97 27.39 11.83 12.19
C LYS A 97 28.48 11.47 11.20
N MET A 98 28.21 10.58 10.24
CA MET A 98 29.19 10.22 9.21
C MET A 98 29.48 11.40 8.28
N ALA A 99 28.45 12.15 7.89
CA ALA A 99 28.59 13.35 7.07
C ALA A 99 29.42 14.44 7.77
N GLU A 100 29.20 14.64 9.08
CA GLU A 100 29.98 15.56 9.91
C GLU A 100 31.47 15.17 9.95
N GLN A 101 31.77 13.90 10.19
CA GLN A 101 33.15 13.40 10.20
C GLN A 101 33.84 13.55 8.84
N ILE A 102 33.12 13.27 7.74
CA ILE A 102 33.64 13.47 6.38
C ILE A 102 33.91 14.95 6.09
N ALA A 103 33.06 15.85 6.59
CA ALA A 103 33.26 17.29 6.43
C ALA A 103 34.53 17.77 7.14
N ILE A 104 34.74 17.35 8.39
CA ILE A 104 35.95 17.66 9.17
C ILE A 104 37.21 17.11 8.48
N LEU A 105 37.15 15.87 8.00
CA LEU A 105 38.26 15.25 7.27
C LEU A 105 38.61 16.00 5.98
N ARG A 106 37.60 16.48 5.25
CA ARG A 106 37.82 17.30 4.05
C ARG A 106 38.46 18.63 4.39
N GLU A 107 38.04 19.28 5.46
CA GLU A 107 38.61 20.56 5.90
C GLU A 107 40.10 20.43 6.25
N LEU A 108 40.45 19.41 7.05
CA LEU A 108 41.84 19.11 7.41
C LEU A 108 42.72 18.73 6.22
N LEU A 109 42.17 18.05 5.21
CA LEU A 109 42.89 17.71 3.98
C LEU A 109 43.21 18.96 3.13
N HIS A 110 42.29 19.92 3.04
CA HIS A 110 42.52 21.18 2.32
C HIS A 110 43.54 22.08 3.04
N GLU A 111 43.53 22.13 4.37
CA GLU A 111 44.56 22.82 5.15
C GLU A 111 45.96 22.22 4.91
N LYS A 112 46.07 20.88 4.89
CA LYS A 112 47.36 20.19 4.73
C LYS A 112 47.97 20.33 3.32
N GLN A 113 47.14 20.53 2.30
CA GLN A 113 47.59 20.84 0.93
C GLN A 113 48.04 22.30 0.75
N SER A 114 47.63 23.21 1.63
CA SER A 114 47.97 24.64 1.55
C SER A 114 49.29 24.99 2.25
N TYR A 115 49.88 24.05 2.99
CA TYR A 115 51.15 24.19 3.72
C TYR A 115 52.34 23.45 3.07
N ASN A 116 52.19 22.94 1.84
CA ASN A 116 53.29 22.52 0.96
C ASN A 116 53.31 23.41 -0.29
#